data_AF-A0A5A9FBJ8-F1
#
_entry.id   AF-A0A5A9FBJ8-F1
#
_cell.length_a   1.000
_cell.length_b   1.000
_cell.length_c   1.000
_cell.angle_alpha   90.00
_cell.angle_beta   90.00
_cell.angle_gamma   90.00
#
_symmetry.space_group_name_H-M   'P 1'
#
loop_
_entity.id
_entity.type
_entity.pdbx_description
1 polymer ?
#
loop_
_entity_poly.entity_id
_entity_poly.type
_entity_poly.pdbx_seq_one_letter_code
_entity_poly.pdbx_strand_id
1 'polypeptide(L)'
;MDCFIGEIRFFPYTFTPMDWAACNGQLLPLSQNQALYSLIGLTFGGSLNANTVGLPNLIQRVAIGSGTGPGLTARSWSQQVGAATVTLNSTQIPAHTHTLNGTINLQATPTITAAPAAGSWFTYMNKPAAPADVSSSYMSSNPTPNTTLAPTSIASVGNGQAHDNNQPVLCLMPCIATNGEYPVRS
;
A
#
# COMPACT_ATOMS: atom_id res chain seq x y z
N MET A 1 33.51 -18.50 -16.21
CA MET A 1 32.43 -17.62 -16.69
C MET A 1 32.98 -16.21 -16.61
N ASP A 2 32.80 -15.38 -17.63
CA ASP A 2 33.27 -14.00 -17.58
C ASP A 2 32.26 -13.16 -16.75
N CYS A 3 32.70 -12.73 -15.57
CA CYS A 3 31.95 -11.88 -14.66
C CYS A 3 32.93 -11.08 -13.80
N PHE A 4 32.54 -9.86 -13.45
CA PHE A 4 33.30 -9.09 -12.48
C PHE A 4 32.91 -9.49 -11.06
N ILE A 5 33.88 -9.57 -10.15
CA ILE A 5 33.61 -9.76 -8.73
C ILE A 5 32.68 -8.63 -8.26
N GLY A 6 31.63 -8.98 -7.53
CA GLY A 6 30.61 -8.04 -7.07
C GLY A 6 29.49 -7.73 -8.08
N GLU A 7 29.55 -8.28 -9.30
CA GLU A 7 28.44 -8.19 -10.26
C GLU A 7 27.20 -8.91 -9.72
N ILE A 8 26.02 -8.30 -9.86
CA ILE A 8 24.74 -8.89 -9.49
C ILE A 8 24.01 -9.32 -10.76
N ARG A 9 23.61 -10.59 -10.83
CA ARG A 9 22.79 -11.15 -11.91
C ARG A 9 21.53 -11.79 -11.35
N PHE A 10 20.46 -11.73 -12.13
CA PHE A 10 19.22 -12.44 -11.84
C PHE A 10 19.21 -13.76 -12.61
N PHE A 11 19.11 -14.86 -11.89
CA PHE A 11 19.07 -16.20 -12.46
C PHE A 11 17.63 -16.74 -12.44
N PRO A 12 17.21 -17.47 -13.50
CA PRO A 12 15.89 -18.12 -13.54
C PRO A 12 15.86 -19.48 -12.81
N TYR A 13 16.95 -19.86 -12.15
CA TYR A 13 17.11 -21.15 -11.47
C TYR A 13 16.78 -21.05 -9.98
N THR A 14 16.53 -22.20 -9.35
CA THR A 14 16.23 -22.31 -7.92
C THR A 14 17.46 -22.56 -7.04
N PHE A 15 18.67 -22.56 -7.61
CA PHE A 15 19.93 -22.83 -6.91
C PHE A 15 20.99 -21.81 -7.30
N THR A 16 21.89 -21.50 -6.37
CA THR A 16 23.01 -20.57 -6.61
C THR A 16 24.12 -21.28 -7.38
N PRO A 17 24.52 -20.78 -8.57
CA PRO A 17 25.64 -21.37 -9.33
C PRO A 17 26.97 -21.28 -8.56
N MET A 18 27.93 -22.14 -8.93
CA MET A 18 29.31 -22.04 -8.44
C MET A 18 29.89 -20.65 -8.75
N ASP A 19 30.71 -20.11 -7.84
CA ASP A 19 31.31 -18.76 -7.89
C ASP A 19 30.33 -17.60 -7.65
N TRP A 20 29.09 -17.90 -7.25
CA TRP A 20 28.07 -16.91 -6.88
C TRP A 20 27.56 -17.16 -5.46
N ALA A 21 27.01 -16.11 -4.85
CA ALA A 21 26.28 -16.19 -3.59
C ALA A 21 24.89 -15.54 -3.75
N ALA A 22 23.86 -16.13 -3.14
CA ALA A 22 22.53 -15.53 -3.13
C ALA A 22 22.51 -14.18 -2.40
N CYS A 23 21.83 -13.18 -2.96
CA CYS A 23 21.62 -11.87 -2.36
C CYS A 23 20.48 -11.91 -1.32
N ASN A 24 20.69 -12.64 -0.23
CA ASN A 24 19.74 -12.84 0.87
C ASN A 24 20.14 -12.16 2.18
N GLY A 25 21.16 -11.29 2.17
CA GLY A 25 21.65 -10.63 3.38
C GLY A 25 22.59 -11.46 4.26
N GLN A 26 23.08 -12.61 3.76
CA GLN A 26 24.02 -13.45 4.52
C GLN A 26 25.37 -12.76 4.76
N LEU A 27 26.05 -13.18 5.83
CA LEU A 27 27.43 -12.81 6.12
C LEU A 27 28.37 -13.88 5.61
N LEU A 28 29.41 -13.50 4.86
CA LEU A 28 30.45 -14.40 4.38
C LEU A 28 31.76 -14.19 5.13
N PRO A 29 32.61 -15.24 5.28
CA PRO A 29 33.94 -15.09 5.83
C PRO A 29 34.80 -14.15 4.97
N LEU A 30 35.29 -13.07 5.57
CA LEU A 30 36.10 -12.06 4.88
C LEU A 30 37.44 -12.64 4.40
N SER A 31 38.00 -13.61 5.12
CA SER A 31 39.23 -14.31 4.72
C SER A 31 39.15 -14.97 3.34
N GLN A 32 37.97 -15.40 2.91
CA GLN A 32 37.74 -16.04 1.61
C GLN A 32 37.15 -15.08 0.56
N ASN A 33 36.72 -13.88 0.98
CA ASN A 33 36.00 -12.92 0.15
C ASN A 33 36.67 -11.53 0.17
N GLN A 34 38.00 -11.49 0.28
CA GLN A 34 38.77 -10.25 0.39
C GLN A 34 38.58 -9.34 -0.82
N ALA A 35 38.57 -9.92 -2.04
CA ALA A 35 38.35 -9.18 -3.28
C ALA A 35 36.94 -8.60 -3.38
N LEU A 36 35.93 -9.32 -2.88
CA LEU A 36 34.57 -8.78 -2.82
C LEU A 36 34.48 -7.64 -1.80
N TYR A 37 35.07 -7.83 -0.62
CA TYR A 37 35.13 -6.81 0.44
C TYR A 37 35.82 -5.52 -0.04
N SER A 38 36.90 -5.60 -0.81
CA SER A 38 37.57 -4.39 -1.32
C SER A 38 36.71 -3.57 -2.28
N LEU A 39 35.66 -4.15 -2.86
CA LEU A 39 34.72 -3.48 -3.76
C LEU A 39 33.48 -2.92 -3.04
N ILE A 40 32.86 -3.71 -2.16
CA ILE A 40 31.57 -3.35 -1.52
C ILE A 40 31.70 -2.93 -0.04
N GLY A 41 32.89 -3.09 0.55
CA GLY A 41 33.17 -2.77 1.94
C GLY A 41 32.21 -3.46 2.91
N LEU A 42 31.74 -2.72 3.92
CA LEU A 42 30.72 -3.15 4.87
C LEU A 42 29.34 -2.56 4.56
N THR A 43 29.09 -2.10 3.33
CA THR A 43 27.86 -1.40 2.96
C THR A 43 26.59 -2.21 3.24
N PHE A 44 26.66 -3.53 3.11
CA PHE A 44 25.55 -4.44 3.38
C PHE A 44 25.71 -5.19 4.71
N GLY A 45 26.52 -4.67 5.63
CA GLY A 45 26.79 -5.25 6.94
C GLY A 45 28.10 -6.05 7.00
N GLY A 46 28.22 -6.88 8.03
CA GLY A 46 29.47 -7.53 8.41
C GLY A 46 30.30 -6.70 9.38
N SER A 47 31.47 -7.21 9.76
CA SER A 47 32.38 -6.54 10.68
C SER A 47 33.80 -7.06 10.52
N LEU A 48 34.77 -6.14 10.53
CA LEU A 48 36.19 -6.49 10.53
C LEU A 48 36.59 -7.28 11.77
N ASN A 49 36.01 -6.99 12.95
CA ASN A 49 36.31 -7.71 14.19
C ASN A 49 35.84 -9.17 14.13
N ALA A 50 34.70 -9.41 13.48
CA ALA A 50 34.18 -10.75 13.25
C ALA A 50 34.76 -11.42 12.00
N ASN A 51 35.63 -10.73 11.25
CA ASN A 51 36.18 -11.17 9.97
C ASN A 51 35.07 -11.59 8.98
N THR A 52 34.02 -10.76 8.83
CA THR A 52 32.87 -11.02 7.95
C THR A 52 32.54 -9.84 7.04
N VAL A 53 32.00 -10.15 5.86
CA VAL A 53 31.43 -9.18 4.90
C VAL A 53 29.97 -9.51 4.65
N GLY A 54 29.08 -8.52 4.71
CA GLY A 54 27.65 -8.70 4.41
C GLY A 54 27.33 -8.60 2.92
N LEU A 55 26.38 -9.40 2.47
CA LEU A 55 25.85 -9.35 1.11
C LEU A 55 24.56 -8.51 1.04
N PRO A 56 24.20 -7.97 -0.14
CA PRO A 56 22.89 -7.37 -0.35
C PRO A 56 21.76 -8.33 0.03
N ASN A 57 20.68 -7.78 0.60
CA ASN A 57 19.42 -8.50 0.77
C ASN A 57 18.41 -7.98 -0.26
N LEU A 58 18.12 -8.79 -1.27
CA LEU A 58 17.18 -8.49 -2.35
C LEU A 58 15.92 -9.38 -2.29
N ILE A 59 15.70 -10.09 -1.17
CA ILE A 59 14.47 -10.85 -0.96
C ILE A 59 13.28 -9.88 -0.87
N GLN A 60 12.24 -10.15 -1.66
CA GLN A 60 11.05 -9.30 -1.81
C GLN A 60 11.37 -7.83 -2.09
N ARG A 61 12.41 -7.57 -2.88
CA ARG A 61 12.82 -6.22 -3.28
C ARG A 61 13.04 -6.16 -4.78
N VAL A 62 12.76 -4.99 -5.34
CA VAL A 62 13.06 -4.68 -6.74
C VAL A 62 14.35 -3.85 -6.78
N ALA A 63 15.30 -4.26 -7.61
CA ALA A 63 16.50 -3.48 -7.85
C ALA A 63 16.17 -2.26 -8.72
N ILE A 64 16.68 -1.09 -8.35
CA ILE A 64 16.53 0.17 -9.10
C ILE A 64 17.91 0.76 -9.37
N GLY A 65 18.04 1.50 -10.47
CA GLY A 65 19.28 2.21 -10.79
C GLY A 65 19.60 3.30 -9.77
N SER A 66 20.88 3.42 -9.40
CA SER A 66 21.38 4.56 -8.62
C SER A 66 21.69 5.77 -9.52
N GLY A 67 21.56 6.98 -8.99
CA GLY A 67 21.95 8.21 -9.66
C GLY A 67 20.86 9.29 -9.66
N THR A 68 21.04 10.28 -10.53
CA THR A 68 20.17 11.47 -10.66
C THR A 68 19.73 11.64 -12.11
N GLY A 69 18.85 10.75 -12.58
CA GLY A 69 18.27 10.87 -13.92
C GLY A 69 17.42 12.15 -14.06
N PRO A 70 17.36 12.78 -15.25
CA PRO A 70 16.53 13.96 -15.48
C PRO A 70 15.05 13.69 -15.13
N GLY A 71 14.46 14.53 -14.28
CA GLY A 71 13.07 14.37 -13.83
C GLY A 71 12.82 13.22 -12.84
N LEU A 72 13.87 12.51 -12.40
CA LEU A 72 13.76 11.42 -11.43
C LEU A 72 14.26 11.84 -10.04
N THR A 73 13.74 11.18 -9.02
CA THR A 73 14.26 11.31 -7.66
C THR A 73 15.69 10.76 -7.58
N ALA A 74 16.61 11.52 -6.99
CA ALA A 74 17.96 11.06 -6.72
C ALA A 74 17.96 9.79 -5.86
N ARG A 75 18.71 8.77 -6.28
CA ARG A 75 18.90 7.51 -5.54
C ARG A 75 20.38 7.29 -5.28
N SER A 76 20.78 7.30 -4.02
CA SER A 76 22.15 6.94 -3.65
C SER A 76 22.37 5.44 -3.80
N TRP A 77 23.61 5.03 -4.08
CA TRP A 77 23.97 3.62 -4.06
C TRP A 77 23.66 3.02 -2.68
N SER A 78 23.20 1.76 -2.67
CA SER A 78 22.71 0.99 -1.51
C SER A 78 21.52 1.55 -0.73
N GLN A 79 20.93 2.68 -1.15
CA GLN A 79 19.76 3.25 -0.49
C GLN A 79 18.55 2.31 -0.58
N GLN A 80 17.92 2.01 0.55
CA GLN A 80 16.68 1.24 0.62
C GLN A 80 15.48 2.18 0.70
N VAL A 81 14.49 1.97 -0.17
CA VAL A 81 13.26 2.76 -0.24
C VAL A 81 12.07 1.89 -0.63
N GLY A 82 10.86 2.43 -0.52
CA GLY A 82 9.61 1.76 -0.87
C GLY A 82 8.91 1.10 0.31
N ALA A 83 7.71 0.61 0.07
CA ALA A 83 6.88 -0.11 1.04
C ALA A 83 6.05 -1.17 0.31
N ALA A 84 5.97 -2.37 0.88
CA ALA A 84 5.20 -3.49 0.32
C ALA A 84 3.68 -3.28 0.45
N THR A 85 3.25 -2.54 1.48
CA THR A 85 1.85 -2.16 1.68
C THR A 85 1.75 -0.67 2.00
N VAL A 86 0.63 -0.07 1.63
CA VAL A 86 0.34 1.35 1.90
C VAL A 86 -1.09 1.46 2.42
N THR A 87 -1.27 2.22 3.50
CA THR A 87 -2.60 2.67 3.94
C THR A 87 -2.86 4.03 3.32
N LEU A 88 -3.96 4.16 2.58
CA LEU A 88 -4.40 5.46 2.07
C LEU A 88 -4.91 6.31 3.22
N ASN A 89 -4.39 7.54 3.33
CA ASN A 89 -4.94 8.56 4.19
C ASN A 89 -5.92 9.47 3.41
N SER A 90 -6.65 10.33 4.14
CA SER A 90 -7.62 11.25 3.53
C SER A 90 -7.02 12.27 2.56
N THR A 91 -5.70 12.54 2.62
CA THR A 91 -5.04 13.46 1.68
C THR A 91 -4.62 12.77 0.38
N GLN A 92 -4.62 11.44 0.35
CA GLN A 92 -4.32 10.62 -0.83
C GLN A 92 -5.57 10.23 -1.63
N ILE A 93 -6.76 10.59 -1.14
CA ILE A 93 -8.03 10.39 -1.85
C ILE A 93 -8.69 11.74 -2.13
N PRO A 94 -9.31 11.96 -3.30
CA PRO A 94 -10.05 13.18 -3.55
C PRO A 94 -11.14 13.41 -2.50
N ALA A 95 -11.24 14.64 -2.01
CA ALA A 95 -12.32 15.04 -1.14
C ALA A 95 -13.65 14.84 -1.87
N HIS A 96 -14.55 14.07 -1.25
CA HIS A 96 -15.88 13.79 -1.77
C HIS A 96 -16.87 13.80 -0.60
N THR A 97 -18.14 14.03 -0.92
CA THR A 97 -19.22 14.00 0.06
C THR A 97 -20.37 13.18 -0.50
N HIS A 98 -21.08 12.51 0.40
CA HIS A 98 -22.36 11.89 0.08
C HIS A 98 -23.45 12.81 0.63
N THR A 99 -24.34 13.28 -0.24
CA THR A 99 -25.54 14.01 0.18
C THR A 99 -26.71 13.04 0.18
N LEU A 100 -27.37 12.90 1.33
CA LEU A 100 -28.64 12.19 1.44
C LEU A 100 -29.76 13.21 1.35
N ASN A 101 -30.53 13.14 0.25
CA ASN A 101 -31.70 13.98 0.06
C ASN A 101 -32.96 13.12 0.25
N GLY A 102 -33.73 13.41 1.28
CA GLY A 102 -35.04 12.79 1.50
C GLY A 102 -36.17 13.73 1.07
N THR A 103 -37.16 13.22 0.34
CA THR A 103 -38.41 13.93 0.09
C THR A 103 -39.57 13.19 0.77
N ILE A 104 -40.52 13.96 1.32
CA ILE A 104 -41.79 13.42 1.79
C ILE A 104 -42.83 13.83 0.76
N ASN A 105 -43.31 12.86 0.01
CA ASN A 105 -44.42 13.06 -0.91
C ASN A 105 -45.74 12.90 -0.13
N LEU A 106 -46.34 14.02 0.28
CA LEU A 106 -47.66 14.02 0.91
C LEU A 106 -48.72 13.65 -0.14
N GLN A 107 -49.29 12.45 -0.04
CA GLN A 107 -50.53 12.08 -0.73
C GLN A 107 -51.73 12.80 -0.09
N ALA A 108 -52.57 13.38 -0.94
CA ALA A 108 -53.83 14.01 -0.54
C ALA A 108 -54.82 13.04 0.12
N THR A 109 -54.68 11.73 -0.11
CA THR A 109 -55.46 10.67 0.54
C THR A 109 -54.50 9.69 1.22
N PRO A 110 -54.52 9.56 2.56
CA PRO A 110 -53.56 8.73 3.26
C PRO A 110 -53.87 7.24 3.05
N THR A 111 -52.90 6.52 2.48
CA THR A 111 -52.95 5.06 2.37
C THR A 111 -51.85 4.47 3.24
N ILE A 112 -52.19 3.59 4.18
CA ILE A 112 -51.18 2.89 4.99
C ILE A 112 -50.56 1.82 4.11
N THR A 113 -49.34 2.05 3.62
CA THR A 113 -48.55 1.04 2.91
C THR A 113 -47.36 0.62 3.75
N ALA A 114 -47.08 -0.69 3.80
CA ALA A 114 -45.92 -1.23 4.53
C ALA A 114 -44.56 -0.86 3.88
N ALA A 115 -44.59 -0.17 2.73
CA ALA A 115 -43.44 0.30 2.00
C ALA A 115 -43.63 1.77 1.56
N PRO A 116 -42.55 2.55 1.45
CA PRO A 116 -42.62 3.90 0.88
C PRO A 116 -43.08 3.85 -0.58
N ALA A 117 -43.75 4.91 -1.02
CA ALA A 117 -44.09 5.07 -2.43
C ALA A 117 -42.82 5.10 -3.30
N ALA A 118 -42.93 4.71 -4.57
CA ALA A 118 -41.81 4.75 -5.50
C ALA A 118 -41.19 6.18 -5.53
N GLY A 119 -39.88 6.27 -5.29
CA GLY A 119 -39.15 7.55 -5.23
C GLY A 119 -39.16 8.24 -3.85
N SER A 120 -39.86 7.70 -2.86
CA SER A 120 -39.80 8.16 -1.47
C SER A 120 -38.85 7.28 -0.66
N TRP A 121 -38.08 7.89 0.25
CA TRP A 121 -37.19 7.16 1.17
C TRP A 121 -37.88 6.78 2.48
N PHE A 122 -38.94 7.50 2.87
CA PHE A 122 -39.63 7.35 4.14
C PHE A 122 -41.14 7.21 3.94
N THR A 123 -41.79 6.44 4.81
CA THR A 123 -43.25 6.42 4.97
C THR A 123 -43.66 7.46 6.02
N TYR A 124 -44.86 8.01 5.90
CA TYR A 124 -45.46 8.83 6.95
C TYR A 124 -46.86 8.28 7.25
N MET A 125 -47.24 8.26 8.53
CA MET A 125 -48.59 7.90 8.94
C MET A 125 -49.39 9.17 9.20
N ASN A 126 -50.46 9.39 8.44
CA ASN A 126 -51.44 10.42 8.78
C ASN A 126 -52.49 9.79 9.71
N LYS A 127 -52.58 10.20 10.98
CA LYS A 127 -53.63 9.70 11.88
C LYS A 127 -54.91 10.53 11.69
N PRO A 128 -56.11 9.91 11.56
CA PRO A 128 -57.37 10.63 11.69
C PRO A 128 -57.51 11.18 13.13
N ALA A 129 -58.09 12.38 13.25
CA ALA A 129 -58.12 13.21 14.46
C ALA A 129 -58.33 12.48 15.82
N ALA A 130 -57.34 12.62 16.72
CA ALA A 130 -57.34 12.46 18.20
C ALA A 130 -57.74 11.09 18.86
N PRO A 131 -57.20 10.75 20.06
CA PRO A 131 -56.16 11.42 20.85
C PRO A 131 -54.75 11.13 20.28
N ALA A 132 -53.91 12.15 20.24
CA ALA A 132 -52.70 12.21 19.42
C ALA A 132 -51.45 11.79 20.19
N ASP A 133 -51.03 10.53 20.01
CA ASP A 133 -49.61 10.20 20.05
C ASP A 133 -49.12 10.13 18.61
N VAL A 134 -48.39 11.17 18.21
CA VAL A 134 -47.76 11.24 16.89
C VAL A 134 -46.48 10.42 16.96
N SER A 135 -46.55 9.14 16.59
CA SER A 135 -45.33 8.37 16.33
C SER A 135 -44.79 8.75 14.95
N SER A 136 -44.38 10.02 14.80
CA SER A 136 -43.64 10.44 13.62
C SER A 136 -42.27 9.81 13.72
N SER A 137 -42.04 8.75 12.94
CA SER A 137 -40.85 7.91 13.08
C SER A 137 -39.56 8.69 12.81
N TYR A 138 -39.63 9.86 12.13
CA TYR A 138 -38.45 10.63 11.69
C TYR A 138 -38.59 12.16 11.75
N MET A 139 -39.67 12.75 12.31
CA MET A 139 -39.83 14.22 12.39
C MET A 139 -40.62 14.67 13.63
N SER A 140 -40.40 15.88 14.17
CA SER A 140 -41.32 16.45 15.16
C SER A 140 -42.61 16.99 14.50
N SER A 141 -43.63 17.33 15.30
CA SER A 141 -44.98 17.71 14.85
C SER A 141 -45.11 19.01 14.05
N ASN A 142 -43.99 19.67 13.69
CA ASN A 142 -44.00 20.89 12.87
C ASN A 142 -42.63 21.13 12.20
N PRO A 143 -42.21 20.33 11.20
CA PRO A 143 -40.89 20.47 10.61
C PRO A 143 -40.87 21.64 9.61
N THR A 144 -39.83 22.49 9.70
CA THR A 144 -39.44 23.33 8.56
C THR A 144 -39.04 22.42 7.40
N PRO A 145 -39.52 22.66 6.16
CA PRO A 145 -39.04 21.93 4.99
C PRO A 145 -37.51 21.98 4.90
N ASN A 146 -36.88 20.88 4.45
CA ASN A 146 -35.42 20.75 4.27
C ASN A 146 -34.59 20.71 5.56
N THR A 147 -35.03 20.00 6.60
CA THR A 147 -34.24 19.80 7.83
C THR A 147 -33.10 18.77 7.64
N THR A 148 -32.00 18.93 8.39
CA THR A 148 -30.85 18.02 8.36
C THR A 148 -31.17 16.70 9.09
N LEU A 149 -30.92 15.56 8.44
CA LEU A 149 -31.04 14.24 9.07
C LEU A 149 -29.96 14.05 10.17
N ALA A 150 -30.17 13.09 11.07
CA ALA A 150 -29.18 12.77 12.11
C ALA A 150 -27.80 12.50 11.49
N PRO A 151 -26.68 12.99 12.06
CA PRO A 151 -25.34 12.86 11.46
C PRO A 151 -24.90 11.42 11.18
N THR A 152 -25.47 10.44 11.87
CA THR A 152 -25.22 9.00 11.66
C THR A 152 -25.97 8.40 10.47
N SER A 153 -26.82 9.17 9.79
CA SER A 153 -27.54 8.73 8.57
C SER A 153 -26.62 8.44 7.39
N ILE A 154 -25.41 9.01 7.40
CA ILE A 154 -24.31 8.68 6.49
C ILE A 154 -23.07 8.49 7.35
N ALA A 155 -22.54 7.28 7.40
CA ALA A 155 -21.28 7.00 8.06
C ALA A 155 -20.13 7.05 7.06
N SER A 156 -18.95 7.48 7.52
CA SER A 156 -17.71 7.21 6.81
C SER A 156 -17.46 5.69 6.79
N VAL A 157 -16.99 5.19 5.66
CA VAL A 157 -16.58 3.79 5.51
C VAL A 157 -15.11 3.72 5.12
N GLY A 158 -14.44 2.65 5.54
CA GLY A 158 -13.01 2.45 5.34
C GLY A 158 -12.30 2.23 6.67
N ASN A 159 -11.88 0.99 6.93
CA ASN A 159 -11.23 0.60 8.19
C ASN A 159 -9.73 0.92 8.22
N GLY A 160 -9.26 1.84 7.36
CA GLY A 160 -7.84 2.22 7.28
C GLY A 160 -6.88 1.05 7.01
N GLN A 161 -7.36 -0.03 6.40
CA GLN A 161 -6.52 -1.20 6.13
C GLN A 161 -5.54 -0.89 5.01
N ALA A 162 -4.30 -1.38 5.16
CA ALA A 162 -3.30 -1.26 4.12
C ALA A 162 -3.68 -2.11 2.91
N HIS A 163 -3.42 -1.62 1.71
CA HIS A 163 -3.50 -2.40 0.49
C HIS A 163 -2.10 -2.84 0.05
N ASP A 164 -2.05 -3.89 -0.77
CA ASP A 164 -0.82 -4.31 -1.44
C ASP A 164 -0.33 -3.18 -2.37
N ASN A 165 0.96 -2.87 -2.30
CA ASN A 165 1.62 -1.85 -3.10
C ASN A 165 2.68 -2.46 -4.03
N ASN A 166 2.60 -3.78 -4.26
CA ASN A 166 3.43 -4.45 -5.23
C ASN A 166 2.86 -4.28 -6.65
N GLN A 167 3.74 -3.90 -7.57
CA GLN A 167 3.47 -3.98 -9.00
C GLN A 167 3.46 -5.45 -9.48
N PRO A 168 2.96 -5.76 -10.68
CA PRO A 168 3.19 -7.06 -11.30
C PRO A 168 4.69 -7.37 -11.37
N VAL A 169 5.11 -8.52 -10.84
CA VAL A 169 6.52 -8.90 -10.72
C VAL A 169 6.79 -10.30 -11.25
N LEU A 170 8.01 -10.48 -11.75
CA LEU A 170 8.61 -11.79 -12.00
C LEU A 170 9.71 -12.02 -10.95
N CYS A 171 9.56 -13.07 -10.15
CA CYS A 171 10.55 -13.43 -9.15
C CYS A 171 11.68 -14.23 -9.78
N LEU A 172 12.88 -13.65 -9.76
CA LEU A 172 14.13 -14.32 -10.15
C LEU A 172 15.05 -14.39 -8.94
N MET A 173 16.08 -15.23 -8.99
CA MET A 173 17.03 -15.35 -7.89
C MET A 173 18.23 -14.42 -8.12
N PRO A 174 18.37 -13.32 -7.35
CA PRO A 174 19.52 -12.45 -7.43
C PRO A 174 20.73 -13.11 -6.76
N CYS A 175 21.83 -13.21 -7.49
CA CYS A 175 23.11 -13.66 -6.96
C CYS A 175 24.19 -12.63 -7.27
N ILE A 176 25.19 -12.55 -6.38
CA ILE A 176 26.38 -11.72 -6.52
C ILE A 176 27.59 -12.62 -6.78
N ALA A 177 28.45 -12.24 -7.73
CA ALA A 177 29.67 -12.98 -8.04
C ALA A 177 30.69 -12.83 -6.88
N THR A 178 31.09 -13.95 -6.29
CA THR A 178 32.13 -14.00 -5.24
C THR A 178 33.51 -14.28 -5.81
N ASN A 179 33.58 -14.79 -7.04
CA ASN A 179 34.80 -15.08 -7.78
C ASN A 179 34.63 -14.68 -9.26
N GLY A 180 35.70 -14.19 -9.90
CA GLY A 180 35.63 -13.59 -11.24
C GLY A 180 36.80 -12.63 -11.50
N GLU A 181 36.69 -11.83 -12.57
CA GLU A 181 37.66 -10.77 -12.85
C GLU A 181 37.53 -9.61 -11.87
N TYR A 182 38.65 -9.05 -11.41
CA TYR A 182 38.61 -7.88 -10.55
C TYR A 182 38.37 -6.62 -11.39
N PRO A 183 37.32 -5.82 -11.11
CA PRO A 183 37.04 -4.62 -11.90
C PRO A 183 38.09 -3.53 -11.62
N VAL A 184 38.80 -3.10 -12.67
CA VAL A 184 39.78 -2.02 -12.62
C VAL A 184 39.11 -0.67 -12.89
N ARG A 185 39.47 0.36 -12.12
CA ARG A 185 39.02 1.74 -12.38
C ARG A 185 39.97 2.39 -13.38
N SER A 186 39.44 2.95 -14.47
CA SER A 186 40.16 3.81 -15.42
C SER A 186 40.13 5.28 -14.98
#